data_AF-A0A962HA97-F1
#
_entry.id   AF-A0A962HA97-F1
#
_cell.length_a   1.000
_cell.length_b   1.000
_cell.length_c   1.000
_cell.angle_alpha   90.00
_cell.angle_beta   90.00
_cell.angle_gamma   90.00
#
_symmetry.space_group_name_H-M   'P 1'
#
loop_
_entity.id
_entity.type
_entity.pdbx_description
1 polymer ?
#
loop_
_entity_poly.entity_id
_entity_poly.type
_entity_poly.pdbx_seq_one_letter_code
_entity_poly.pdbx_strand_id
1 'polypeptide(L)' 'EHCRYRAAELGPAELVEGSDDEGAPYFHARLRLPGRGPVDFAEGHHRGLCEQAVERFNAALAAAATGEV' A
#
# COMPACT_ATOMS: atom_id res chain seq x y z
N GLU A 1 -5.92 -18.93 7.65
CA GLU A 1 -5.28 -19.30 6.37
C GLU A 1 -4.34 -18.18 5.94
N HIS A 2 -3.08 -18.46 5.61
CA HIS A 2 -2.16 -17.43 5.12
C HIS A 2 -2.28 -17.32 3.60
N CYS A 3 -2.68 -16.15 3.11
CA CYS A 3 -2.65 -15.85 1.69
C CYS A 3 -1.20 -15.48 1.30
N ARG A 4 -0.70 -16.10 0.23
CA ARG A 4 0.60 -15.78 -0.36
C ARG A 4 0.37 -15.33 -1.79
N TYR A 5 0.86 -14.16 -2.13
CA TYR A 5 0.85 -13.61 -3.49
C TYR A 5 2.29 -13.48 -3.97
N ARG A 6 2.52 -13.74 -5.25
CA ARG A 6 3.76 -13.37 -5.94
C ARG A 6 3.72 -11.88 -6.23
N ALA A 7 4.89 -11.24 -6.28
CA ALA A 7 5.01 -9.83 -6.65
C ALA A 7 4.30 -9.51 -7.98
N ALA A 8 4.45 -10.37 -8.99
CA ALA A 8 3.80 -10.21 -10.30
C ALA A 8 2.25 -10.27 -10.27
N GLU A 9 1.65 -10.75 -9.18
CA GLU A 9 0.19 -10.80 -9.01
C GLU A 9 -0.35 -9.52 -8.35
N LEU A 10 0.52 -8.69 -7.78
CA LEU A 10 0.13 -7.50 -7.04
C LEU A 10 0.23 -6.26 -7.93
N GLY A 11 -0.76 -5.38 -7.83
CA GLY A 11 -0.68 -4.03 -8.37
C GLY A 11 0.12 -3.11 -7.45
N PRO A 12 0.48 -1.90 -7.93
CA PRO A 12 1.08 -0.89 -7.07
C PRO A 12 0.13 -0.51 -5.93
N ALA A 13 0.68 -0.19 -4.77
CA ALA A 13 -0.04 0.47 -3.70
C ALA A 13 -0.33 1.93 -4.07
N GLU A 14 -1.43 2.45 -3.56
CA GLU A 14 -1.90 3.83 -3.76
C GLU A 14 -2.03 4.53 -2.41
N LEU A 15 -1.77 5.84 -2.35
CA LEU A 15 -2.13 6.64 -1.20
C LEU A 15 -3.63 6.96 -1.26
N VAL A 16 -4.33 6.72 -0.16
CA VAL A 16 -5.72 7.14 0.04
C VAL A 16 -5.73 8.25 1.09
N GLU A 17 -6.50 9.29 0.80
CA GLU A 17 -6.74 10.41 1.70
C GLU A 17 -8.21 10.41 2.11
N GLY A 18 -8.45 10.72 3.38
CA GLY A 18 -9.78 10.83 3.97
C GLY A 18 -9.72 11.67 5.24
N SER A 19 -10.71 11.43 6.10
CA SER A 19 -10.78 12.04 7.42
C SER A 19 -11.11 10.98 8.45
N ASP A 20 -10.59 11.15 9.66
CA ASP A 20 -11.01 10.34 10.80
C ASP A 20 -12.39 10.78 11.33
N ASP A 21 -12.83 10.14 12.41
CA ASP A 21 -14.12 10.43 13.05
C ASP A 21 -14.21 11.84 13.66
N GLU A 22 -13.07 12.52 13.85
CA GLU A 22 -12.98 13.90 14.34
C GLU A 22 -12.92 14.93 13.19
N GLY A 23 -12.87 14.46 11.94
CA GLY A 23 -12.75 15.29 10.75
C GLY A 23 -11.31 15.74 10.45
N ALA A 24 -10.32 15.22 11.17
CA ALA A 24 -8.91 15.50 10.90
C ALA A 24 -8.44 14.71 9.67
N PRO A 25 -7.53 15.26 8.83
CA PRO A 25 -6.97 14.54 7.70
C PRO A 25 -6.35 13.21 8.12
N TYR A 26 -6.68 12.15 7.39
CA TYR A 26 -6.19 10.79 7.62
C TYR A 26 -5.74 10.18 6.29
N PHE A 27 -4.63 9.46 6.32
CA PHE A 27 -4.00 8.90 5.14
C PHE A 27 -3.64 7.45 5.39
N HIS A 28 -3.71 6.64 4.35
CA HIS A 28 -3.24 5.25 4.39
C HIS A 28 -2.78 4.80 3.00
N ALA A 29 -1.87 3.83 2.99
CA ALA A 29 -1.51 3.13 1.77
C ALA A 29 -2.51 1.98 1.55
N ARG A 30 -2.97 1.81 0.32
CA ARG A 30 -3.93 0.78 -0.08
C ARG A 30 -3.34 -0.12 -1.15
N LEU A 31 -3.37 -1.43 -0.90
CA LEU A 31 -3.01 -2.47 -1.85
C LEU A 31 -4.27 -3.22 -2.30
N ARG A 32 -4.50 -3.31 -3.62
CA ARG A 32 -5.58 -4.15 -4.17
C ARG A 32 -5.07 -5.58 -4.37
N LEU A 33 -5.73 -6.54 -3.74
CA LEU A 33 -5.41 -7.95 -3.87
C LEU A 33 -6.30 -8.63 -4.93
N PRO A 34 -5.75 -9.47 -5.83
CA PRO A 34 -6.56 -10.20 -6.81
C PRO A 34 -7.59 -11.11 -6.13
N GLY A 35 -8.86 -10.96 -6.51
CA GLY A 35 -9.95 -11.79 -6.00
C GLY A 35 -10.28 -11.56 -4.52
N ARG A 36 -9.72 -10.53 -3.88
CA ARG A 36 -9.98 -10.18 -2.48
C ARG A 36 -10.21 -8.68 -2.31
N GLY A 37 -10.66 -8.30 -1.12
CA GLY A 37 -10.73 -6.89 -0.72
C GLY A 37 -9.36 -6.24 -0.65
N PRO A 38 -9.32 -4.89 -0.63
CA PRO A 38 -8.08 -4.16 -0.42
C PRO A 38 -7.50 -4.46 0.96
N VAL A 39 -6.19 -4.29 1.08
CA VAL A 39 -5.48 -4.23 2.36
C VAL A 39 -4.93 -2.83 2.53
N ASP A 40 -5.29 -2.21 3.64
CA ASP A 40 -4.78 -0.91 4.05
C ASP A 40 -3.59 -1.11 5.00
N PHE A 41 -2.57 -0.24 4.88
CA PHE A 41 -1.37 -0.26 5.69
C PHE A 41 -0.76 1.13 5.83
N ALA A 42 0.19 1.28 6.77
CA ALA A 42 0.88 2.55 7.03
C ALA A 42 -0.10 3.74 7.20
N GLU A 43 -1.07 3.56 8.10
CA GLU A 43 -2.15 4.51 8.34
C GLU A 43 -1.75 5.60 9.33
N GLY A 44 -2.21 6.84 9.14
CA GLY A 44 -1.99 7.93 10.10
C GLY A 44 -2.27 9.33 9.56
N HIS A 45 -1.91 10.33 10.35
CA HIS A 45 -2.18 11.75 10.05
C HIS A 45 -1.05 12.46 9.29
N HIS A 46 0.02 11.74 8.96
CA HIS A 46 1.21 12.31 8.32
C HIS A 46 1.31 11.83 6.87
N ARG A 47 0.77 12.61 5.94
CA ARG A 47 0.79 12.33 4.49
C ARG A 47 2.16 11.83 3.99
N GLY A 48 3.22 12.56 4.32
CA GLY A 48 4.57 12.25 3.84
C GLY A 48 5.12 10.91 4.35
N LEU A 49 4.67 10.41 5.50
CA LEU A 49 5.08 9.09 5.99
C LEU A 49 4.33 7.98 5.22
N CYS A 50 3.05 8.19 4.93
CA CYS A 50 2.25 7.27 4.13
C CYS A 50 2.74 7.22 2.67
N GLU A 51 3.08 8.37 2.08
CA GLU A 51 3.67 8.47 0.73
C GLU A 51 4.99 7.70 0.66
N GLN A 52 5.90 7.89 1.63
CA GLN A 52 7.15 7.12 1.70
C GLN A 52 6.91 5.61 1.81
N ALA A 53 5.86 5.17 2.50
CA ALA A 53 5.51 3.76 2.59
C ALA A 53 5.03 3.21 1.24
N VAL A 54 4.19 3.96 0.52
CA VAL A 54 3.74 3.63 -0.84
C VAL A 54 4.94 3.53 -1.79
N GLU A 55 5.83 4.52 -1.77
CA GLU A 55 7.03 4.54 -2.62
C GLU A 55 7.94 3.34 -2.35
N ARG A 56 8.25 3.07 -1.08
CA ARG A 56 9.10 1.92 -0.70
C ARG A 56 8.48 0.59 -1.10
N PHE A 57 7.17 0.43 -0.89
CA PHE A 57 6.47 -0.79 -1.29
C PHE A 57 6.52 -0.98 -2.81
N ASN A 58 6.21 0.07 -3.57
CA ASN A 58 6.19 0.01 -5.04
C ASN A 58 7.60 -0.20 -5.62
N ALA A 59 8.64 0.37 -5.03
CA ALA A 59 10.01 0.12 -5.41
C ALA A 59 10.41 -1.35 -5.18
N ALA A 60 10.06 -1.91 -4.01
CA ALA A 60 10.31 -3.32 -3.71
C ALA A 60 9.53 -4.26 -4.66
N LEU A 61 8.29 -3.89 -4.99
CA LEU A 61 7.46 -4.64 -5.93
C LEU A 61 8.06 -4.66 -7.34
N ALA A 62 8.55 -3.51 -7.81
CA ALA A 62 9.21 -3.39 -9.11
C ALA A 62 10.50 -4.21 -9.18
N ALA A 63 11.36 -4.13 -8.16
CA ALA A 63 12.60 -4.92 -8.09
C ALA A 63 12.32 -6.43 -8.09
N ALA A 64 11.30 -6.86 -7.34
CA ALA A 64 10.88 -8.26 -7.33
C ALA A 64 10.33 -8.75 -8.68
N ALA A 65 9.80 -7.84 -9.52
CA ALA A 65 9.33 -8.17 -10.87
C ALA A 65 10.47 -8.28 -11.89
N THR A 66 11.57 -7.54 -11.72
CA THR A 66 12.75 -7.60 -12.62
C THR A 66 13.74 -8.71 -12.23
N GLY A 67 13.59 -9.30 -11.03
CA GLY A 67 14.52 -10.31 -10.52
C GLY A 67 15.85 -9.73 -10.04
N GLU A 68 15.92 -8.41 -9.87
CA GLU A 68 17.04 -7.73 -9.21
C GLU A 68 16.81 -7.81 -7.70
N VAL A 69 17.52 -8.73 -7.04
CA VAL A 69 17.56 -8.86 -5.58
C VAL A 69 19.00 -8.81 -5.11
#